data_AF-A0A8H6RG10-F1
#
_entry.id   AF-A0A8H6RG10-F1
#
_cell.length_a   1.000
_cell.length_b   1.000
_cell.length_c   1.000
_cell.angle_alpha   90.00
_cell.angle_beta   90.00
_cell.angle_gamma   90.00
#
_symmetry.space_group_name_H-M   'P 1'
#
loop_
_entity.id
_entity.type
_entity.pdbx_description
1 polymer ?
#
loop_
_entity_poly.entity_id
_entity_poly.type
_entity_poly.pdbx_seq_one_letter_code
_entity_poly.pdbx_strand_id
1 'polypeptide(L)'
;MAVASKVEAKTAQVSDNSIQPFLQPDFDPAEYLNATLPTLSTTSAKSARSVPLPELSAQLQTLLNQLNAQTTRSSQSLTQLTDEIIRSGSRLAYEVEVLKGETVGLTDTFQNGLKKDIEQLVPTRPSQIGEQVADDEAEEDVQAKEKNQEPEFLERLRTLTTVRERLDTVIKTFGSAMQWPLAPSELSLASSLISVSAPESNDDSRSREEKGKEYAEKLRAEISDLLATGAEGLEIANARVSELRALADVWKGTAEEKARLKLVDSLQKLVDDTQKTLGRSDATGRKPGVSPARGMDYRYGGADPTRIPEGGSGYGFLQNLRNLKNEVYLDG
;
A
#
# COMPACT_ATOMS: atom_id res chain seq x y z
N MET A 1 -59.92 1.80 4.14
CA MET A 1 -58.58 2.36 3.95
C MET A 1 -57.69 1.26 3.40
N ALA A 2 -57.57 1.16 2.08
CA ALA A 2 -56.62 0.26 1.44
C ALA A 2 -55.29 1.03 1.28
N VAL A 3 -54.19 0.40 1.68
CA VAL A 3 -52.85 0.97 1.64
C VAL A 3 -52.40 0.99 0.18
N ALA A 4 -52.35 2.18 -0.42
CA ALA A 4 -51.83 2.38 -1.77
C ALA A 4 -50.32 2.05 -1.80
N SER A 5 -49.99 0.82 -2.18
CA SER A 5 -48.61 0.39 -2.41
C SER A 5 -48.08 1.08 -3.67
N LYS A 6 -47.34 2.17 -3.49
CA LYS A 6 -46.64 2.87 -4.56
C LYS A 6 -45.59 1.91 -5.15
N VAL A 7 -45.80 1.47 -6.39
CA VAL A 7 -44.87 0.58 -7.09
C VAL A 7 -43.57 1.36 -7.37
N GLU A 8 -42.51 1.02 -6.64
CA GLU A 8 -41.18 1.61 -6.86
C GLU A 8 -40.59 1.10 -8.18
N ALA A 9 -40.12 2.02 -9.01
CA ALA A 9 -39.57 1.72 -10.33
C ALA A 9 -38.21 1.00 -10.20
N LYS A 10 -38.23 -0.34 -10.29
CA LYS A 10 -37.01 -1.16 -10.33
C LYS A 10 -36.31 -1.17 -11.70
N THR A 11 -36.95 -0.66 -12.75
CA THR A 11 -36.41 -0.65 -14.12
C THR A 11 -36.69 0.67 -14.83
N ALA A 12 -35.82 1.03 -15.78
CA ALA A 12 -35.95 2.25 -16.60
C ALA A 12 -37.27 2.34 -17.39
N GLN A 13 -37.92 1.20 -17.60
CA GLN A 13 -39.20 1.11 -18.28
C GLN A 13 -40.39 1.41 -17.38
N VAL A 14 -40.24 1.35 -16.05
CA VAL A 14 -41.30 1.66 -15.06
C VAL A 14 -41.20 3.11 -14.57
N SER A 15 -40.09 3.78 -14.86
CA SER A 15 -39.85 5.20 -14.53
C SER A 15 -40.46 6.20 -15.51
N ASP A 16 -41.03 5.76 -16.63
CA ASP A 16 -41.67 6.67 -17.59
C ASP A 16 -42.92 7.31 -16.93
N ASN A 17 -42.98 8.64 -16.92
CA ASN A 17 -44.07 9.38 -16.27
C ASN A 17 -45.43 9.05 -16.93
N SER A 18 -45.43 8.73 -18.23
CA SER A 18 -46.65 8.42 -18.98
C SER A 18 -47.34 7.11 -18.60
N ILE A 19 -46.61 6.15 -18.01
CA ILE A 19 -47.16 4.86 -17.54
C ILE A 19 -47.53 4.87 -16.06
N GLN A 20 -47.06 5.85 -15.27
CA GLN A 20 -47.32 5.89 -13.82
C GLN A 20 -48.80 5.79 -13.43
N PRO A 21 -49.76 6.41 -14.14
CA PRO A 21 -51.18 6.26 -13.85
C PRO A 21 -51.64 4.79 -13.99
N PHE A 22 -51.11 4.07 -14.98
CA PHE A 22 -51.49 2.70 -15.31
C PHE A 22 -50.83 1.64 -14.41
N LEU A 23 -49.85 2.03 -13.60
CA LEU A 23 -49.18 1.14 -12.64
C LEU A 23 -49.93 1.04 -11.30
N GLN A 24 -50.95 1.86 -11.10
CA GLN A 24 -51.74 1.84 -9.87
C GLN A 24 -52.67 0.62 -9.85
N PRO A 25 -52.74 -0.14 -8.74
CA PRO A 25 -53.59 -1.33 -8.65
C PRO A 25 -55.09 -0.99 -8.73
N ASP A 26 -55.48 0.23 -8.33
CA ASP A 26 -56.86 0.71 -8.33
C ASP A 26 -57.19 1.56 -9.59
N PHE A 27 -56.47 1.35 -10.70
CA PHE A 27 -56.67 2.15 -11.92
C PHE A 27 -58.08 1.98 -12.51
N ASP A 28 -58.84 3.08 -12.58
CA ASP A 28 -60.11 3.15 -13.32
C ASP A 28 -59.94 3.91 -14.64
N PRO A 29 -60.22 3.29 -15.81
CA PRO A 29 -60.14 3.97 -17.10
C PRO A 29 -61.10 5.15 -17.22
N ALA A 30 -62.28 5.11 -16.58
CA ALA A 30 -63.24 6.20 -16.65
C ALA A 30 -62.75 7.42 -15.85
N GLU A 31 -62.28 7.23 -14.62
CA GLU A 31 -61.65 8.28 -13.82
C GLU A 31 -60.42 8.88 -14.50
N TYR A 32 -59.56 8.06 -15.12
CA TYR A 32 -58.40 8.53 -15.88
C TYR A 32 -58.79 9.45 -17.04
N LEU A 33 -59.78 9.07 -17.86
CA LEU A 33 -60.25 9.91 -18.97
C LEU A 33 -60.90 11.21 -18.45
N ASN A 34 -61.65 11.15 -17.36
CA ASN A 34 -62.28 12.33 -16.77
C ASN A 34 -61.27 13.30 -16.13
N ALA A 35 -60.15 12.79 -15.59
CA ALA A 35 -59.08 13.60 -15.03
C ALA A 35 -58.17 14.23 -16.11
N THR A 36 -57.96 13.52 -17.22
CA THR A 36 -57.10 13.95 -18.32
C THR A 36 -57.82 14.92 -19.26
N LEU A 37 -59.09 14.66 -19.61
CA LEU A 37 -59.84 15.48 -20.56
C LEU A 37 -60.38 16.77 -19.90
N PRO A 38 -60.36 17.91 -20.61
CA PRO A 38 -61.06 19.12 -20.16
C PRO A 38 -62.58 18.93 -20.15
N THR A 39 -63.28 19.65 -19.26
CA THR A 39 -64.74 19.63 -19.21
C THR A 39 -65.34 20.27 -20.47
N LEU A 40 -66.46 19.74 -20.98
CA LEU A 40 -67.15 20.32 -22.14
C LEU A 40 -67.76 21.69 -21.79
N SER A 41 -67.52 22.69 -22.64
CA SER A 41 -68.21 23.99 -22.54
C SER A 41 -69.64 23.90 -23.10
N THR A 42 -70.55 23.34 -22.32
CA THR A 42 -71.99 23.37 -22.62
C THR A 42 -72.59 24.63 -21.99
N THR A 43 -72.80 25.66 -22.81
CA THR A 43 -73.65 26.85 -22.56
C THR A 43 -74.18 27.02 -21.12
N SER A 44 -73.35 27.54 -20.19
CA SER A 44 -73.73 28.35 -19.00
C SER A 44 -72.66 28.34 -17.89
N ALA A 45 -71.81 27.31 -17.78
CA ALA A 45 -70.80 27.24 -16.71
C ALA A 45 -69.39 27.60 -17.22
N LYS A 46 -68.92 28.82 -16.93
CA LYS A 46 -67.52 29.22 -17.14
C LYS A 46 -66.62 28.53 -16.10
N SER A 47 -66.31 27.26 -16.31
CA SER A 47 -65.19 26.61 -15.62
C SER A 47 -63.89 26.96 -16.34
N ALA A 48 -62.82 27.26 -15.61
CA ALA A 48 -61.53 27.66 -16.18
C ALA A 48 -60.89 26.60 -17.11
N ARG A 49 -61.42 25.37 -17.13
CA ARG A 49 -60.97 24.24 -17.96
C ARG A 49 -62.04 23.79 -18.97
N SER A 50 -63.01 24.64 -19.32
CA SER A 50 -64.07 24.28 -20.28
C SER A 50 -63.64 24.52 -21.73
N VAL A 51 -63.70 23.49 -22.57
CA VAL A 51 -63.22 23.51 -23.97
C VAL A 51 -64.37 23.21 -24.95
N PRO A 52 -64.42 23.83 -26.14
CA PRO A 52 -65.44 23.52 -27.14
C PRO A 52 -65.29 22.10 -27.72
N LEU A 53 -66.40 21.47 -28.09
CA LEU A 53 -66.47 20.10 -28.64
C LEU A 53 -65.41 19.77 -29.72
N PRO A 54 -65.17 20.60 -30.75
CA PRO A 54 -64.16 20.30 -31.77
C PRO A 54 -62.74 20.18 -31.18
N GLU A 55 -62.39 21.03 -30.22
CA GLU A 55 -61.06 21.00 -29.59
C GLU A 55 -60.90 19.80 -28.65
N LEU A 56 -61.97 19.43 -27.91
CA LEU A 56 -61.97 18.19 -27.13
C LEU A 56 -61.77 16.97 -28.05
N SER A 57 -62.46 16.92 -29.20
CA SER A 57 -62.32 15.81 -30.14
C SER A 57 -60.89 15.67 -30.67
N ALA A 58 -60.21 16.78 -30.96
CA ALA A 58 -58.82 16.78 -31.40
C ALA A 58 -57.86 16.32 -30.29
N GLN A 59 -58.10 16.73 -29.04
CA GLN A 59 -57.32 16.28 -27.88
C GLN A 59 -57.51 14.78 -27.61
N LEU A 60 -58.76 14.28 -27.70
CA LEU A 60 -59.08 12.86 -27.56
C LEU A 60 -58.36 12.02 -28.63
N GLN A 61 -58.40 12.44 -29.89
CA GLN A 61 -57.69 11.73 -30.97
C GLN A 61 -56.19 11.71 -30.74
N THR A 62 -55.61 12.82 -30.26
CA THR A 62 -54.18 12.90 -29.93
C THR A 62 -53.81 11.95 -28.80
N LEU A 63 -54.61 11.93 -27.72
CA LEU A 63 -54.41 11.04 -26.58
C LEU A 63 -54.56 9.57 -27.00
N LEU A 64 -55.54 9.24 -27.83
CA LEU A 64 -55.74 7.88 -28.32
C LEU A 64 -54.57 7.41 -29.20
N ASN A 65 -54.06 8.29 -30.08
CA ASN A 65 -52.87 8.02 -30.87
C ASN A 65 -51.63 7.79 -29.98
N GLN A 66 -51.48 8.59 -28.91
CA GLN A 66 -50.42 8.42 -27.93
C GLN A 66 -50.52 7.08 -27.19
N LEU A 67 -51.71 6.71 -26.71
CA LEU A 67 -51.94 5.43 -26.03
C LEU A 67 -51.72 4.23 -26.97
N ASN A 68 -52.08 4.35 -28.24
CA ASN A 68 -51.86 3.29 -29.22
C ASN A 68 -50.35 3.10 -29.52
N ALA A 69 -49.62 4.20 -29.69
CA ALA A 69 -48.16 4.15 -29.85
C ALA A 69 -47.47 3.54 -28.61
N GLN A 70 -47.91 3.93 -27.42
CA GLN A 70 -47.42 3.40 -26.15
C GLN A 70 -47.71 1.90 -26.01
N THR A 71 -48.94 1.47 -26.34
CA THR A 71 -49.34 0.05 -26.32
C THR A 71 -48.47 -0.78 -27.27
N THR A 72 -48.23 -0.29 -28.47
CA THR A 72 -47.38 -0.97 -29.47
C THR A 72 -45.94 -1.11 -28.94
N ARG A 73 -45.37 -0.03 -28.38
CA ARG A 73 -44.02 -0.03 -27.80
C ARG A 73 -43.90 -0.98 -26.60
N SER A 74 -44.88 -0.96 -25.69
CA SER A 74 -44.91 -1.87 -24.54
C SER A 74 -45.05 -3.32 -24.98
N SER A 75 -45.87 -3.60 -26.00
CA SER A 75 -45.98 -4.95 -26.57
C SER A 75 -44.66 -5.43 -27.17
N GLN A 76 -43.97 -4.59 -27.95
CA GLN A 76 -42.66 -4.93 -28.52
C GLN A 76 -41.63 -5.20 -27.43
N SER A 77 -41.60 -4.37 -26.37
CA SER A 77 -40.71 -4.56 -25.24
C SER A 77 -41.02 -5.86 -24.47
N LEU A 78 -42.29 -6.20 -24.29
CA LEU A 78 -42.68 -7.46 -23.64
C LEU A 78 -42.21 -8.67 -24.46
N THR A 79 -42.35 -8.63 -25.78
CA THR A 79 -41.83 -9.67 -26.67
C THR A 79 -40.30 -9.78 -26.54
N GLN A 80 -39.58 -8.66 -26.60
CA GLN A 80 -38.12 -8.66 -26.45
C GLN A 80 -37.67 -9.25 -25.10
N LEU A 81 -38.28 -8.81 -23.99
CA LEU A 81 -37.94 -9.32 -22.66
C LEU A 81 -38.27 -10.82 -22.53
N THR A 82 -39.35 -11.27 -23.16
CA THR A 82 -39.71 -12.70 -23.17
C THR A 82 -38.66 -13.52 -23.91
N ASP A 83 -38.22 -13.05 -25.09
CA ASP A 83 -37.16 -13.71 -25.86
C ASP A 83 -35.81 -13.71 -25.11
N GLU A 84 -35.47 -12.60 -24.45
CA GLU A 84 -34.27 -12.50 -23.62
C GLU A 84 -34.32 -13.44 -22.42
N ILE A 85 -35.48 -13.60 -21.77
CA ILE A 85 -35.67 -14.56 -20.67
C ILE A 85 -35.50 -16.01 -21.17
N ILE A 86 -36.12 -16.37 -22.29
CA ILE A 86 -35.99 -17.72 -22.86
C ILE A 86 -34.54 -18.01 -23.26
N ARG A 87 -33.87 -17.04 -23.87
CA ARG A 87 -32.47 -17.18 -24.30
C ARG A 87 -31.49 -17.22 -23.12
N SER A 88 -31.66 -16.35 -22.13
CA SER A 88 -30.81 -16.33 -20.94
C SER A 88 -31.05 -17.54 -20.05
N GLY A 89 -32.29 -18.05 -19.99
CA GLY A 89 -32.63 -19.27 -19.25
C GLY A 89 -31.88 -20.51 -19.75
N SER A 90 -31.80 -20.72 -21.08
CA SER A 90 -31.04 -21.85 -21.63
C SER A 90 -29.53 -21.74 -21.40
N ARG A 91 -28.97 -20.52 -21.52
CA ARG A 91 -27.56 -20.26 -21.20
C ARG A 91 -27.25 -20.48 -19.72
N LEU A 92 -28.10 -19.96 -18.83
CA LEU A 92 -27.91 -20.12 -17.39
C LEU A 92 -28.02 -21.59 -16.98
N ALA A 93 -28.93 -22.36 -17.59
CA ALA A 93 -29.01 -23.80 -17.35
C ALA A 93 -27.70 -24.52 -17.69
N TYR A 94 -27.08 -24.19 -18.83
CA TYR A 94 -25.77 -24.74 -19.19
C TYR A 94 -24.67 -24.34 -18.20
N GLU A 95 -24.60 -23.06 -17.82
CA GLU A 95 -23.62 -22.58 -16.84
C GLU A 95 -23.79 -23.27 -15.48
N VAL A 96 -25.03 -23.51 -15.04
CA VAL A 96 -25.33 -24.27 -13.82
C VAL A 96 -24.92 -25.74 -13.94
N GLU A 97 -25.17 -26.38 -15.08
CA GLU A 97 -24.75 -27.77 -15.32
C GLU A 97 -23.22 -27.90 -15.33
N VAL A 98 -22.51 -26.95 -15.94
CA VAL A 98 -21.04 -26.88 -15.92
C VAL A 98 -20.53 -26.70 -14.49
N LEU A 99 -21.05 -25.72 -13.75
CA LEU A 99 -20.67 -25.48 -12.35
C LEU A 99 -20.96 -26.69 -11.46
N LYS A 100 -22.08 -27.38 -11.68
CA LYS A 100 -22.38 -28.63 -10.99
C LYS A 100 -21.36 -29.71 -11.33
N GLY A 101 -20.99 -29.86 -12.61
CA GLY A 101 -19.95 -30.78 -13.05
C GLY A 101 -18.59 -30.48 -12.39
N GLU A 102 -18.17 -29.22 -12.38
CA GLU A 102 -16.94 -28.76 -11.72
C GLU A 102 -16.99 -28.98 -10.20
N THR A 103 -18.13 -28.71 -9.56
CA THR A 103 -18.30 -28.93 -8.12
C THR A 103 -18.24 -30.42 -7.78
N VAL A 104 -18.85 -31.28 -8.60
CA VAL A 104 -18.76 -32.73 -8.44
C VAL A 104 -17.32 -33.20 -8.69
N GLY A 105 -16.64 -32.69 -9.71
CA GLY A 105 -15.22 -32.99 -9.97
C GLY A 105 -14.30 -32.53 -8.84
N LEU A 106 -14.55 -31.35 -8.27
CA LEU A 106 -13.82 -30.85 -7.11
C LEU A 106 -14.07 -31.74 -5.88
N THR A 107 -15.32 -32.15 -5.66
CA THR A 107 -15.67 -33.07 -4.57
C THR A 107 -14.97 -34.42 -4.74
N ASP A 108 -14.92 -34.94 -5.97
CA ASP A 108 -14.22 -36.20 -6.29
C ASP A 108 -12.71 -36.09 -6.06
N THR A 109 -12.07 -35.02 -6.56
CA THR A 109 -10.65 -34.76 -6.33
C THR A 109 -10.32 -34.58 -4.85
N PHE A 110 -11.19 -33.91 -4.09
CA PHE A 110 -11.05 -33.77 -2.64
C PHE A 110 -11.18 -35.11 -1.94
N GLN A 111 -12.23 -35.89 -2.24
CA GLN A 111 -12.56 -37.11 -1.49
C GLN A 111 -11.70 -38.33 -1.87
N ASN A 112 -11.33 -38.45 -3.15
CA ASN A 112 -10.62 -39.62 -3.68
C ASN A 112 -9.13 -39.37 -3.94
N GLY A 113 -8.74 -38.14 -4.27
CA GLY A 113 -7.33 -37.78 -4.49
C GLY A 113 -6.69 -37.20 -3.24
N LEU A 114 -7.10 -36.00 -2.86
CA LEU A 114 -6.44 -35.17 -1.87
C LEU A 114 -6.74 -35.57 -0.43
N LYS A 115 -7.82 -36.33 -0.16
CA LYS A 115 -8.21 -36.72 1.20
C LYS A 115 -7.07 -37.41 1.96
N LYS A 116 -6.35 -38.30 1.30
CA LYS A 116 -5.21 -39.03 1.89
C LYS A 116 -4.03 -38.11 2.18
N ASP A 117 -3.77 -37.17 1.30
CA ASP A 117 -2.70 -36.18 1.46
C ASP A 117 -3.05 -35.19 2.58
N ILE A 118 -4.32 -34.79 2.68
CA ILE A 118 -4.84 -33.97 3.78
C ILE A 118 -4.78 -34.73 5.11
N GLU A 119 -5.12 -36.03 5.13
CA GLU A 119 -4.97 -36.88 6.32
C GLU A 119 -3.51 -37.01 6.79
N GLN A 120 -2.53 -36.91 5.90
CA GLN A 120 -1.10 -36.86 6.26
C GLN A 120 -0.66 -35.48 6.79
N LEU A 121 -1.31 -34.41 6.34
CA LEU A 121 -1.02 -33.03 6.74
C LEU A 121 -1.76 -32.61 8.01
N VAL A 122 -2.86 -33.29 8.36
CA VAL A 122 -3.50 -33.16 9.66
C VAL A 122 -2.66 -33.93 10.68
N PRO A 123 -2.17 -33.29 11.75
CA PRO A 123 -1.52 -34.02 12.83
C PRO A 123 -2.54 -34.99 13.41
N THR A 124 -2.31 -36.30 13.23
CA THR A 124 -3.00 -37.33 14.00
C THR A 124 -2.71 -37.05 15.46
N ARG A 125 -3.59 -36.31 16.14
CA ARG A 125 -3.63 -36.29 17.58
C ARG A 125 -3.87 -37.76 17.97
N PRO A 126 -2.99 -38.41 18.72
CA PRO A 126 -3.23 -39.78 19.10
C PRO A 126 -4.51 -39.79 19.92
N SER A 127 -5.59 -40.25 19.31
CA SER A 127 -6.72 -40.78 20.03
C SER A 127 -6.13 -41.90 20.88
N GLN A 128 -6.02 -41.63 22.18
CA GLN A 128 -5.86 -42.67 23.17
C GLN A 128 -7.06 -43.60 23.04
N ILE A 129 -6.93 -44.60 22.18
CA ILE A 129 -7.66 -45.86 22.30
C ILE A 129 -6.82 -46.68 23.26
N GLY A 130 -6.88 -46.27 24.53
CA GLY A 130 -6.64 -47.14 25.66
C GLY A 130 -7.99 -47.67 26.09
N GLU A 131 -8.15 -48.97 25.99
CA GLU A 131 -9.20 -49.77 26.60
C GLU A 131 -9.56 -49.21 27.99
N GLN A 132 -10.81 -48.79 28.18
CA GLN A 132 -11.35 -48.49 29.50
C GLN A 132 -11.66 -49.81 30.22
N VAL A 133 -10.91 -50.09 31.28
CA VAL A 133 -11.42 -50.78 32.47
C VAL A 133 -10.98 -49.97 33.70
N ALA A 134 -11.98 -49.63 34.52
CA ALA A 134 -11.96 -49.21 35.92
C ALA A 134 -11.67 -47.74 36.29
N ASP A 135 -12.68 -47.16 36.96
CA ASP A 135 -12.72 -46.17 38.05
C ASP A 135 -11.41 -45.50 38.48
N ASP A 136 -11.39 -44.17 38.60
CA ASP A 136 -11.72 -43.47 39.87
C ASP A 136 -11.66 -41.93 39.67
N GLU A 137 -12.31 -41.21 40.58
CA GLU A 137 -12.59 -39.76 40.59
C GLU A 137 -11.35 -38.83 40.57
N ALA A 138 -11.45 -37.69 39.87
CA ALA A 138 -10.90 -36.39 40.28
C ALA A 138 -11.40 -35.26 39.36
N GLU A 139 -12.05 -34.27 39.96
CA GLU A 139 -12.44 -32.98 39.37
C GLU A 139 -11.22 -32.06 39.11
N GLU A 140 -11.45 -30.98 38.35
CA GLU A 140 -10.52 -29.93 37.87
C GLU A 140 -9.73 -30.33 36.60
N ASP A 141 -10.07 -29.89 35.39
CA ASP A 141 -10.03 -28.50 34.93
C ASP A 141 -10.96 -28.31 33.72
N VAL A 142 -11.99 -27.46 33.87
CA VAL A 142 -13.02 -27.20 32.86
C VAL A 142 -12.62 -26.06 31.91
N GLN A 143 -11.42 -25.47 31.99
CA GLN A 143 -11.12 -24.23 31.25
C GLN A 143 -10.50 -24.37 29.84
N ALA A 144 -10.39 -25.57 29.26
CA ALA A 144 -9.75 -25.72 27.95
C ALA A 144 -10.67 -26.13 26.78
N LYS A 145 -12.01 -26.11 26.95
CA LYS A 145 -12.97 -26.58 25.92
C LYS A 145 -13.75 -25.49 25.17
N GLU A 146 -13.51 -24.20 25.39
CA GLU A 146 -14.23 -23.11 24.70
C GLU A 146 -13.50 -22.48 23.50
N LYS A 147 -12.40 -23.07 23.00
CA LYS A 147 -11.73 -22.56 21.78
C LYS A 147 -12.21 -23.20 20.47
N ASN A 148 -13.19 -24.11 20.51
CA ASN A 148 -13.49 -24.97 19.35
C ASN A 148 -14.77 -24.63 18.58
N GLN A 149 -15.38 -23.46 18.79
CA GLN A 149 -16.42 -22.95 17.88
C GLN A 149 -16.30 -21.44 17.71
N GLU A 150 -15.11 -20.93 17.44
CA GLU A 150 -15.03 -19.61 16.81
C GLU A 150 -15.46 -19.79 15.34
N PRO A 151 -16.53 -19.12 14.89
CA PRO A 151 -17.01 -19.29 13.53
C PRO A 151 -15.97 -18.77 12.54
N GLU A 152 -15.86 -19.46 11.40
CA GLU A 152 -14.85 -19.21 10.35
C GLU A 152 -14.76 -17.74 9.92
N PHE A 153 -15.86 -16.99 9.99
CA PHE A 153 -15.86 -15.56 9.67
C PHE A 153 -15.07 -14.70 10.67
N LEU A 154 -14.96 -15.08 11.95
CA LEU A 154 -14.12 -14.38 12.93
C LEU A 154 -12.64 -14.65 12.70
N GLU A 155 -12.27 -15.87 12.30
CA GLU A 155 -10.90 -16.19 11.89
C GLU A 155 -10.51 -15.42 10.62
N ARG A 156 -11.40 -15.39 9.61
CA ARG A 156 -11.23 -14.57 8.41
C ARG A 156 -11.12 -13.08 8.74
N LEU A 157 -11.90 -12.58 9.71
CA LEU A 157 -11.83 -11.18 10.12
C LEU A 157 -10.51 -10.86 10.85
N ARG A 158 -10.02 -11.75 11.72
CA ARG A 158 -8.72 -11.58 12.40
C ARG A 158 -7.54 -11.66 11.44
N THR A 159 -7.58 -12.60 10.50
CA THR A 159 -6.56 -12.70 9.45
C THR A 159 -6.57 -11.44 8.57
N LEU A 160 -7.73 -10.95 8.15
CA LEU A 160 -7.84 -9.67 7.41
C LEU A 160 -7.35 -8.47 8.22
N THR A 161 -7.63 -8.42 9.52
CA THR A 161 -7.13 -7.35 10.40
C THR A 161 -5.60 -7.39 10.50
N THR A 162 -5.04 -8.58 10.70
CA THR A 162 -3.58 -8.80 10.74
C THR A 162 -2.94 -8.46 9.39
N VAL A 163 -3.57 -8.82 8.28
CA VAL A 163 -3.09 -8.49 6.93
C VAL A 163 -3.14 -6.99 6.71
N ARG A 164 -4.21 -6.30 7.12
CA ARG A 164 -4.30 -4.85 7.05
C ARG A 164 -3.18 -4.18 7.85
N GLU A 165 -2.98 -4.57 9.11
CA GLU A 165 -1.91 -4.03 9.95
C GLU A 165 -0.53 -4.24 9.30
N ARG A 166 -0.28 -5.43 8.77
CA ARG A 166 0.96 -5.73 8.04
C ARG A 166 1.10 -4.87 6.78
N LEU A 167 0.05 -4.71 5.99
CA LEU A 167 0.08 -3.85 4.80
C LEU A 167 0.31 -2.38 5.18
N ASP A 168 -0.33 -1.88 6.23
CA ASP A 168 -0.12 -0.52 6.75
C ASP A 168 1.34 -0.33 7.20
N THR A 169 1.96 -1.34 7.83
CA THR A 169 3.39 -1.28 8.16
C THR A 169 4.27 -1.25 6.91
N VAL A 170 3.97 -2.06 5.89
CA VAL A 170 4.72 -2.07 4.62
C VAL A 170 4.59 -0.75 3.87
N ILE A 171 3.38 -0.19 3.81
CA ILE A 171 3.13 1.11 3.19
C ILE A 171 3.90 2.21 3.93
N LYS A 172 3.93 2.17 5.26
CA LYS A 172 4.68 3.14 6.07
C LYS A 172 6.19 3.00 5.88
N THR A 173 6.74 1.78 5.92
CA THR A 173 8.19 1.55 5.75
C THR A 173 8.63 1.87 4.33
N PHE A 174 7.90 1.41 3.32
CA PHE A 174 8.21 1.70 1.92
C PHE A 174 8.01 3.18 1.59
N GLY A 175 6.94 3.80 2.10
CA GLY A 175 6.72 5.25 1.97
C GLY A 175 7.85 6.07 2.58
N SER A 176 8.31 5.70 3.78
CA SER A 176 9.46 6.34 4.44
C SER A 176 10.77 6.11 3.66
N ALA A 177 10.96 4.91 3.12
CA ALA A 177 12.13 4.57 2.30
C ALA A 177 12.13 5.27 0.93
N MET A 178 10.96 5.57 0.38
CA MET A 178 10.76 6.29 -0.89
C MET A 178 10.90 7.80 -0.72
N GLN A 179 10.61 8.33 0.48
CA GLN A 179 10.89 9.72 0.87
C GLN A 179 12.38 10.01 1.07
N TRP A 180 13.25 9.00 1.01
CA TRP A 180 14.69 9.18 1.03
C TRP A 180 15.21 9.26 -0.42
N PRO A 181 15.29 10.46 -1.03
CA PRO A 181 15.85 10.63 -2.36
C PRO A 181 17.35 10.36 -2.31
N LEU A 182 17.84 9.63 -3.31
CA LEU A 182 19.27 9.47 -3.53
C LEU A 182 19.70 10.31 -4.75
N ALA A 183 20.81 11.02 -4.61
CA ALA A 183 21.43 11.73 -5.70
C ALA A 183 21.99 10.71 -6.71
N PRO A 184 21.67 10.80 -8.01
CA PRO A 184 22.23 9.89 -9.03
C PRO A 184 23.77 9.89 -9.06
N SER A 185 24.44 10.94 -8.59
CA SER A 185 25.90 10.95 -8.40
C SER A 185 26.40 9.93 -7.36
N GLU A 186 25.63 9.62 -6.32
CA GLU A 186 26.00 8.61 -5.31
C GLU A 186 25.82 7.17 -5.83
N LEU A 187 24.91 6.98 -6.80
CA LEU A 187 24.78 5.74 -7.56
C LEU A 187 25.94 5.55 -8.56
N SER A 188 26.45 6.65 -9.10
CA SER A 188 27.46 6.67 -10.18
C SER A 188 28.86 6.26 -9.73
N LEU A 189 29.14 6.22 -8.42
CA LEU A 189 30.42 5.71 -7.90
C LEU A 189 30.55 4.19 -7.99
N ALA A 190 29.49 3.45 -8.33
CA ALA A 190 29.54 2.01 -8.61
C ALA A 190 29.63 1.67 -10.12
N SER A 191 29.40 2.65 -11.02
CA SER A 191 29.46 2.44 -12.47
C SER A 191 30.19 3.60 -13.17
N SER A 192 31.46 3.80 -12.82
CA SER A 192 32.37 4.50 -13.73
C SER A 192 32.73 3.53 -14.87
N LEU A 193 32.53 3.95 -16.12
CA LEU A 193 32.90 3.29 -17.40
C LEU A 193 31.74 2.75 -18.28
N ILE A 194 30.73 3.57 -18.57
CA ILE A 194 30.10 3.62 -19.91
C ILE A 194 29.63 5.07 -20.12
N SER A 195 30.51 5.90 -20.67
CA SER A 195 30.11 7.15 -21.32
C SER A 195 29.70 6.78 -22.74
N VAL A 196 28.40 6.58 -22.96
CA VAL A 196 27.81 6.61 -24.30
C VAL A 196 26.86 7.79 -24.31
N SER A 197 27.16 8.73 -25.20
CA SER A 197 26.46 9.98 -25.44
C SER A 197 24.94 9.76 -25.51
N ALA A 198 24.22 10.19 -24.48
CA ALA A 198 22.78 10.34 -24.50
C ALA A 198 22.46 11.85 -24.40
N PRO A 199 21.54 12.37 -25.23
CA PRO A 199 21.36 13.80 -25.44
C PRO A 199 20.80 14.50 -24.20
N GLU A 200 21.09 15.80 -24.09
CA GLU A 200 20.62 16.69 -23.03
C GLU A 200 19.10 16.62 -22.84
N SER A 201 18.68 16.07 -21.71
CA SER A 201 17.34 16.12 -21.11
C SER A 201 17.56 15.73 -19.65
N ASN A 202 17.10 16.40 -18.60
CA ASN A 202 15.94 17.25 -18.36
C ASN A 202 16.23 17.96 -17.02
N ASP A 203 15.67 19.14 -16.76
CA ASP A 203 15.71 19.82 -15.44
C ASP A 203 15.29 18.92 -14.25
N ASP A 204 14.53 17.85 -14.52
CA ASP A 204 14.17 16.80 -13.56
C ASP A 204 15.37 16.05 -12.94
N SER A 205 16.45 15.87 -13.70
CA SER A 205 17.66 15.19 -13.22
C SER A 205 18.45 16.06 -12.23
N ARG A 206 18.55 17.36 -12.51
CA ARG A 206 19.18 18.36 -11.63
C ARG A 206 18.38 18.55 -10.36
N SER A 207 17.06 18.65 -10.47
CA SER A 207 16.19 18.78 -9.29
C SER A 207 16.18 17.53 -8.41
N ARG A 208 16.33 16.32 -8.98
CA ARG A 208 16.49 15.08 -8.19
C ARG A 208 17.87 14.97 -7.53
N GLU A 209 18.93 15.40 -8.23
CA GLU A 209 20.30 15.49 -7.70
C GLU A 209 20.39 16.46 -6.52
N GLU A 210 19.80 17.66 -6.67
CA GLU A 210 19.76 18.69 -5.63
C GLU A 210 18.97 18.21 -4.40
N LYS A 211 17.77 17.66 -4.59
CA LYS A 211 16.95 17.10 -3.50
C LYS A 211 17.64 15.96 -2.75
N GLY A 212 18.40 15.11 -3.44
CA GLY A 212 19.18 14.04 -2.81
C GLY A 212 20.30 14.58 -1.93
N LYS A 213 21.03 15.58 -2.42
CA LYS A 213 22.13 16.23 -1.67
C LYS A 213 21.61 17.02 -0.48
N GLU A 214 20.58 17.83 -0.67
CA GLU A 214 19.94 18.61 0.39
C GLU A 214 19.44 17.70 1.51
N TYR A 215 18.84 16.55 1.18
CA TYR A 215 18.37 15.59 2.17
C TYR A 215 19.53 14.95 2.94
N ALA A 216 20.62 14.57 2.27
CA ALA A 216 21.81 14.02 2.92
C ALA A 216 22.50 15.06 3.83
N GLU A 217 22.58 16.32 3.41
CA GLU A 217 23.10 17.43 4.21
C GLU A 217 22.21 17.72 5.42
N LYS A 218 20.88 17.71 5.24
CA LYS A 218 19.92 17.86 6.32
C LYS A 218 20.05 16.75 7.36
N LEU A 219 20.21 15.50 6.95
CA LEU A 219 20.43 14.38 7.87
C LEU A 219 21.75 14.50 8.64
N ARG A 220 22.83 14.94 7.98
CA ARG A 220 24.12 15.22 8.64
C ARG A 220 23.98 16.35 9.65
N ALA A 221 23.26 17.42 9.31
CA ALA A 221 23.00 18.55 10.20
C ALA A 221 22.16 18.13 11.42
N GLU A 222 21.06 17.39 11.21
CA GLU A 222 20.20 16.85 12.27
C GLU A 222 21.02 15.99 13.24
N ILE A 223 21.83 15.07 12.73
CA ILE A 223 22.69 14.22 13.57
C ILE A 223 23.75 15.06 14.29
N SER A 224 24.36 16.06 13.65
CA SER A 224 25.32 16.94 14.32
C SER A 224 24.72 17.79 15.44
N ASP A 225 23.46 18.23 15.29
CA ASP A 225 22.72 18.99 16.29
C ASP A 225 22.32 18.09 17.49
N LEU A 226 21.89 16.86 17.20
CA LEU A 226 21.67 15.85 18.24
C LEU A 226 22.97 15.57 19.02
N LEU A 227 24.10 15.42 18.33
CA LEU A 227 25.40 15.20 18.98
C LEU A 227 25.87 16.40 19.82
N ALA A 228 25.45 17.63 19.48
CA ALA A 228 25.74 18.83 20.28
C ALA A 228 25.03 18.85 21.65
N THR A 229 23.97 18.04 21.81
CA THR A 229 23.20 17.90 23.05
C THR A 229 23.92 17.00 24.08
N GLY A 230 25.07 16.40 23.73
CA GLY A 230 25.89 15.60 24.64
C GLY A 230 25.46 14.14 24.75
N ALA A 231 25.51 13.56 25.95
CA ALA A 231 25.34 12.11 26.15
C ALA A 231 23.94 11.59 25.80
N GLU A 232 22.88 12.35 26.10
CA GLU A 232 21.49 11.99 25.72
C GLU A 232 21.28 12.09 24.20
N GLY A 233 21.89 13.09 23.58
CA GLY A 233 21.86 13.29 22.13
C GLY A 233 22.58 12.19 21.35
N LEU A 234 23.56 11.53 21.97
CA LEU A 234 24.29 10.41 21.37
C LEU A 234 23.44 9.14 21.24
N GLU A 235 22.60 8.86 22.23
CA GLU A 235 21.67 7.73 22.18
C GLU A 235 20.59 7.96 21.12
N ILE A 236 20.05 9.17 21.05
CA ILE A 236 19.05 9.57 20.04
C ILE A 236 19.66 9.55 18.64
N ALA A 237 20.89 10.05 18.47
CA ALA A 237 21.60 10.00 17.19
C ALA A 237 21.88 8.56 16.73
N ASN A 238 22.30 7.68 17.64
CA ASN A 238 22.48 6.25 17.34
C ASN A 238 21.16 5.56 16.96
N ALA A 239 20.07 5.86 17.68
CA ALA A 239 18.73 5.36 17.35
C ALA A 239 18.31 5.80 15.93
N ARG A 240 18.56 7.08 15.59
CA ARG A 240 18.25 7.64 14.27
C ARG A 240 19.05 7.00 13.15
N VAL A 241 20.34 6.76 13.35
CA VAL A 241 21.20 6.05 12.38
C VAL A 241 20.77 4.58 12.23
N SER A 242 20.33 3.94 13.31
CA SER A 242 19.79 2.58 13.28
C SER A 242 18.48 2.48 12.49
N GLU A 243 17.57 3.45 12.66
CA GLU A 243 16.34 3.56 11.85
C GLU A 243 16.67 3.73 10.36
N LEU A 244 17.60 4.62 10.02
CA LEU A 244 18.04 4.82 8.63
C LEU A 244 18.67 3.54 8.05
N ARG A 245 19.38 2.76 8.88
CA ARG A 245 19.92 1.45 8.48
C ARG A 245 18.80 0.46 8.14
N ALA A 246 17.77 0.38 8.98
CA ALA A 246 16.60 -0.47 8.72
C ALA A 246 15.85 -0.04 7.44
N LEU A 247 15.76 1.27 7.16
CA LEU A 247 15.20 1.78 5.90
C LEU A 247 16.10 1.45 4.69
N ALA A 248 17.42 1.39 4.86
CA ALA A 248 18.35 1.00 3.79
C ALA A 248 18.20 -0.49 3.42
N ASP A 249 17.89 -1.36 4.39
CA ASP A 249 17.67 -2.80 4.16
C ASP A 249 16.46 -3.09 3.26
N VAL A 250 15.49 -2.18 3.15
CA VAL A 250 14.36 -2.28 2.20
C VAL A 250 14.85 -2.36 0.75
N TRP A 251 16.01 -1.79 0.46
CA TRP A 251 16.62 -1.73 -0.87
C TRP A 251 17.59 -2.89 -1.14
N LYS A 252 17.63 -3.90 -0.26
CA LYS A 252 18.51 -5.06 -0.41
C LYS A 252 18.30 -5.76 -1.76
N GLY A 253 19.38 -5.98 -2.49
CA GLY A 253 19.38 -6.56 -3.83
C GLY A 253 19.14 -5.55 -4.95
N THR A 254 18.94 -4.25 -4.65
CA THR A 254 18.81 -3.20 -5.67
C THR A 254 20.14 -2.48 -5.91
N ALA A 255 20.25 -1.76 -7.04
CA ALA A 255 21.44 -0.96 -7.37
C ALA A 255 21.73 0.16 -6.36
N GLU A 256 20.74 0.54 -5.53
CA GLU A 256 20.84 1.63 -4.57
C GLU A 256 21.31 1.19 -3.18
N GLU A 257 21.30 -0.12 -2.88
CA GLU A 257 21.66 -0.69 -1.57
C GLU A 257 23.03 -0.20 -1.07
N LYS A 258 24.06 -0.35 -1.91
CA LYS A 258 25.44 -0.01 -1.53
C LYS A 258 25.65 1.48 -1.30
N ALA A 259 24.94 2.33 -2.03
CA ALA A 259 25.08 3.77 -1.89
C ALA A 259 24.38 4.26 -0.61
N ARG A 260 23.17 3.76 -0.33
CA ARG A 260 22.42 4.06 0.90
C ARG A 260 23.16 3.58 2.16
N LEU A 261 23.74 2.37 2.14
CA LEU A 261 24.53 1.85 3.26
C LEU A 261 25.80 2.68 3.51
N LYS A 262 26.49 3.15 2.47
CA LYS A 262 27.67 4.04 2.63
C LYS A 262 27.31 5.36 3.29
N LEU A 263 26.15 5.95 2.97
CA LEU A 263 25.68 7.16 3.64
C LEU A 263 25.45 6.90 5.12
N VAL A 264 24.75 5.81 5.47
CA VAL A 264 24.52 5.38 6.87
C VAL A 264 25.83 5.11 7.60
N ASP A 265 26.80 4.45 6.97
CA ASP A 265 28.12 4.19 7.55
C ASP A 265 28.92 5.49 7.78
N SER A 266 28.76 6.48 6.91
CA SER A 266 29.36 7.80 7.12
C SER A 266 28.76 8.53 8.31
N LEU A 267 27.44 8.40 8.52
CA LEU A 267 26.73 8.96 9.67
C LEU A 267 27.10 8.24 10.97
N GLN A 268 27.19 6.91 10.94
CA GLN A 268 27.65 6.11 12.09
C GLN A 268 29.06 6.51 12.51
N LYS A 269 29.98 6.73 11.56
CA LYS A 269 31.34 7.20 11.87
C LYS A 269 31.35 8.56 12.59
N LEU A 270 30.47 9.49 12.20
CA LEU A 270 30.35 10.78 12.88
C LEU A 270 29.86 10.61 14.33
N VAL A 271 28.93 9.69 14.57
CA VAL A 271 28.44 9.35 15.92
C VAL A 271 29.54 8.64 16.72
N ASP A 272 30.26 7.68 16.15
CA ASP A 272 31.33 6.97 16.84
C ASP A 272 32.53 7.88 17.20
N ASP A 273 32.88 8.81 16.31
CA ASP A 273 33.98 9.75 16.54
C ASP A 273 33.62 10.77 17.62
N THR A 274 32.37 11.23 17.67
CA THR A 274 31.87 12.07 18.77
C THR A 274 31.69 11.29 20.06
N GLN A 275 31.30 10.02 20.02
CA GLN A 275 31.28 9.13 21.18
C GLN A 275 32.66 8.97 21.81
N LYS A 276 33.68 8.81 20.97
CA LYS A 276 35.08 8.70 21.41
C LYS A 276 35.59 10.02 22.00
N THR A 277 35.23 11.18 21.43
CA THR A 277 35.65 12.47 22.00
C THR A 277 34.94 12.75 23.33
N LEU A 278 33.64 12.45 23.45
CA LEU A 278 32.86 12.60 24.68
C LEU A 278 33.37 11.66 25.79
N GLY A 279 33.63 10.40 25.45
CA GLY A 279 34.22 9.42 26.38
C GLY A 279 35.67 9.76 26.77
N ARG A 280 36.42 10.44 25.91
CA ARG A 280 37.78 10.94 26.21
C ARG A 280 37.75 12.22 27.07
N SER A 281 36.75 13.08 26.93
CA SER A 281 36.52 14.20 27.86
C SER A 281 36.09 13.74 29.25
N ASP A 282 35.29 12.68 29.37
CA ASP A 282 34.94 12.09 30.67
C ASP A 282 36.16 11.40 31.34
N ALA A 283 37.02 10.76 30.55
CA ALA A 283 38.26 10.14 31.06
C ALA A 283 39.34 11.16 31.45
N THR A 284 39.30 12.39 30.93
CA THR A 284 40.31 13.43 31.20
C THR A 284 39.87 14.45 32.27
N GLY A 285 38.66 14.32 32.82
CA GLY A 285 38.14 15.14 33.93
C GLY A 285 38.70 14.80 35.33
N ARG A 286 39.54 13.77 35.48
CA ARG A 286 40.28 13.49 36.73
C ARG A 286 41.71 14.05 36.64
N LYS A 287 41.95 15.13 37.41
CA LYS A 287 43.17 15.95 37.45
C LYS A 287 44.51 15.17 37.47
N PRO A 288 45.60 15.78 36.93
CA PRO A 288 46.93 15.18 36.83
C PRO A 288 47.70 15.27 38.16
N GLY A 289 48.23 14.14 38.60
CA GLY A 289 49.12 14.03 39.75
C GLY A 289 50.44 13.37 39.35
N VAL A 290 51.48 14.19 39.24
CA VAL A 290 52.87 13.95 39.67
C VAL A 290 53.45 12.54 39.40
N SER A 291 54.35 12.45 38.42
CA SER A 291 55.35 11.37 38.35
C SER A 291 56.27 11.40 39.58
N PRO A 292 56.87 10.26 39.94
CA PRO A 292 58.34 10.29 39.89
C PRO A 292 58.97 9.04 39.28
N ALA A 293 60.18 9.29 38.79
CA ALA A 293 61.11 8.38 38.14
C ALA A 293 61.62 7.23 39.03
N ARG A 294 61.82 6.05 38.40
CA ARG A 294 62.85 5.02 38.65
C ARG A 294 62.51 3.82 37.76
N GLY A 295 63.43 3.16 37.06
CA GLY A 295 64.87 3.23 37.07
C GLY A 295 65.43 2.61 35.79
N MET A 296 66.62 3.06 35.46
CA MET A 296 67.58 2.42 34.57
C MET A 296 67.76 0.94 34.92
N ASP A 297 67.77 0.09 33.90
CA ASP A 297 68.83 -0.92 33.83
C ASP A 297 69.23 -1.18 32.38
N TYR A 298 70.51 -0.91 32.12
CA TYR A 298 71.20 -1.15 30.86
C TYR A 298 71.91 -2.50 30.97
N ARG A 299 71.48 -3.48 30.18
CA ARG A 299 72.27 -4.70 29.95
C ARG A 299 72.90 -4.62 28.55
N TYR A 300 74.13 -4.09 28.54
CA TYR A 300 75.32 -4.41 27.70
C TYR A 300 75.06 -5.01 26.30
N GLY A 301 75.51 -4.47 25.16
CA GLY A 301 76.76 -3.75 24.81
C GLY A 301 77.42 -4.50 23.64
N GLY A 302 77.95 -3.91 22.57
CA GLY A 302 78.16 -2.50 22.23
C GLY A 302 78.74 -2.28 20.82
N ALA A 303 79.06 -0.99 20.57
CA ALA A 303 79.94 -0.33 19.57
C ALA A 303 79.76 -0.66 18.07
N ASP A 304 79.69 0.30 17.13
CA ASP A 304 80.40 1.59 17.02
C ASP A 304 79.60 2.59 16.11
N PRO A 305 79.71 3.93 16.26
CA PRO A 305 78.90 4.92 15.55
C PRO A 305 79.69 5.67 14.47
N THR A 306 79.37 5.47 13.19
CA THR A 306 79.50 6.51 12.15
C THR A 306 78.56 6.22 10.97
N ARG A 307 77.91 7.28 10.47
CA ARG A 307 77.12 7.43 9.21
C ARG A 307 75.59 7.45 9.33
N ILE A 308 75.10 8.68 9.53
CA ILE A 308 74.00 9.43 8.87
C ILE A 308 72.78 8.63 8.34
N PRO A 309 71.53 9.06 8.67
CA PRO A 309 70.30 8.31 8.44
C PRO A 309 69.67 8.62 7.08
N GLU A 310 69.10 7.60 6.42
CA GLU A 310 68.28 7.77 5.22
C GLU A 310 67.11 6.77 5.27
N GLY A 311 65.90 7.25 4.98
CA GLY A 311 64.68 6.44 5.02
C GLY A 311 63.45 7.12 5.63
N GLY A 312 63.45 8.44 5.69
CA GLY A 312 62.26 9.24 5.98
C GLY A 312 61.55 9.64 4.69
N SER A 313 60.24 9.35 4.66
CA SER A 313 59.20 10.25 4.18
C SER A 313 59.27 10.73 2.72
N GLY A 314 58.38 10.18 1.88
CA GLY A 314 58.16 10.52 0.47
C GLY A 314 57.69 11.96 0.20
N TYR A 315 58.56 12.94 0.47
CA TYR A 315 58.38 14.36 0.13
C TYR A 315 59.16 14.80 -1.12
N GLY A 316 59.64 13.87 -1.95
CA GLY A 316 60.36 14.19 -3.20
C GLY A 316 59.47 14.48 -4.41
N PHE A 317 58.26 13.93 -4.45
CA PHE A 317 57.38 14.03 -5.63
C PHE A 317 56.71 15.41 -5.76
N LEU A 318 56.24 15.98 -4.65
CA LEU A 318 55.56 17.28 -4.65
C LEU A 318 56.52 18.45 -4.91
N GLN A 319 57.80 18.30 -4.55
CA GLN A 319 58.84 19.28 -4.85
C GLN A 319 59.14 19.33 -6.36
N ASN A 320 59.14 18.17 -7.04
CA ASN A 320 59.31 18.09 -8.50
C ASN A 320 58.13 18.73 -9.26
N LEU A 321 56.89 18.56 -8.79
CA LEU A 321 55.72 19.23 -9.39
C LEU A 321 55.73 20.75 -9.19
N ARG A 322 56.24 21.22 -8.04
CA ARG A 322 56.38 22.66 -7.77
C ARG A 322 57.42 23.31 -8.68
N ASN A 323 58.50 22.61 -9.02
CA ASN A 323 59.50 23.10 -9.96
C ASN A 323 58.99 23.13 -11.41
N LEU A 324 58.25 22.10 -11.85
CA LEU A 324 57.64 22.08 -13.19
C LEU A 324 56.64 23.23 -13.39
N LYS A 325 55.84 23.53 -12.35
CA LYS A 325 54.91 24.67 -12.38
C LYS A 325 55.63 26.01 -12.52
N ASN A 326 56.80 26.17 -11.89
CA ASN A 326 57.54 27.44 -11.97
C ASN A 326 58.24 27.61 -13.33
N GLU A 327 58.61 26.52 -14.00
CA GLU A 327 59.28 26.54 -15.30
C GLU A 327 58.33 26.91 -16.46
N VAL A 328 57.05 26.55 -16.38
CA VAL A 328 56.05 26.91 -17.40
C VAL A 328 55.57 28.38 -17.31
N TYR A 329 55.76 29.05 -16.18
CA TYR A 329 55.35 30.44 -15.98
C TYR A 329 56.45 31.49 -16.26
N LEU A 330 57.62 31.07 -16.75
CA LEU A 330 58.77 31.94 -17.01
C LEU A 330 59.11 32.11 -18.50
N ASP A 331 58.27 31.63 -19.41
CA ASP A 331 58.45 31.80 -20.86
C ASP A 331 57.23 32.51 -21.51
N GLY A 332 56.99 33.75 -21.08
CA GLY A 332 56.04 34.70 -21.64
C GLY A 332 56.64 36.09 -21.69
#